data_AF-A0A5Q0L766-F1
#
_entry.id   AF-A0A5Q0L766-F1
#
_cell.length_a   1.000
_cell.length_b   1.000
_cell.length_c   1.000
_cell.angle_alpha   90.00
_cell.angle_beta   90.00
_cell.angle_gamma   90.00
#
_symmetry.space_group_name_H-M   'P 1'
#
loop_
_entity.id
_entity.type
_entity.pdbx_description
1 polymer ?
#
loop_
_entity_poly.entity_id
_entity_poly.type
_entity_poly.pdbx_seq_one_letter_code
_entity_poly.pdbx_strand_id
1 'polypeptide(L)'
;MTEVRDSFAVLQATYNDGCDTPGNCAYFLDRVAGNLDDLYDSMKASPKGPSHFSDPITWIARMRTTLHGDHSYTNLKQHKSLLTGTRDKVNTWMQSHPDDYR
;
A
#
# COMPACT_ATOMS: atom_id res chain seq x y z
N MET A 1 10.91 -8.70 11.01
CA MET A 1 10.05 -7.56 10.63
C MET A 1 10.75 -6.83 9.52
N THR A 2 10.07 -6.60 8.41
CA THR A 2 10.62 -5.84 7.27
C THR A 2 10.67 -4.35 7.64
N GLU A 3 11.78 -3.68 7.36
CA GLU A 3 11.92 -2.24 7.60
C GLU A 3 10.94 -1.45 6.72
N VAL A 4 10.51 -0.26 7.17
CA VAL A 4 9.62 0.63 6.40
C VAL A 4 10.20 0.91 5.01
N ARG A 5 11.52 1.08 4.90
CA ARG A 5 12.24 1.27 3.64
C ARG A 5 11.97 0.15 2.65
N ASP A 6 12.12 -1.08 3.11
CA ASP A 6 12.10 -2.26 2.25
C ASP A 6 10.65 -2.56 1.83
N SER A 7 9.69 -2.46 2.76
CA SER A 7 8.26 -2.55 2.43
C SER A 7 7.82 -1.46 1.45
N PHE A 8 8.34 -0.24 1.60
CA PHE A 8 8.06 0.84 0.67
C PHE A 8 8.65 0.58 -0.72
N ALA A 9 9.88 0.09 -0.81
CA ALA A 9 10.50 -0.29 -2.08
C ALA A 9 9.69 -1.36 -2.83
N VAL A 10 9.15 -2.34 -2.10
CA VAL A 10 8.29 -3.39 -2.67
C VAL A 10 6.96 -2.80 -3.18
N LEU A 11 6.35 -1.86 -2.45
CA LEU A 11 5.17 -1.12 -2.93
C LEU A 11 5.48 -0.32 -4.20
N GLN A 12 6.61 0.38 -4.26
CA GLN A 12 7.02 1.16 -5.44
C GLN A 12 7.22 0.29 -6.68
N ALA A 13 7.68 -0.95 -6.52
CA ALA A 13 7.84 -1.86 -7.64
C ALA A 13 6.52 -2.23 -8.34
N THR A 14 5.36 -1.94 -7.75
CA THR A 14 4.04 -2.11 -8.41
C THR A 14 3.75 -1.08 -9.49
N TYR A 15 4.51 0.02 -9.57
CA TYR A 15 4.36 1.01 -10.65
C TYR A 15 4.86 0.51 -12.01
N ASN A 16 5.61 -0.60 -12.03
CA ASN A 16 6.04 -1.28 -13.25
C ASN A 16 4.98 -2.25 -13.80
N ASP A 17 3.90 -2.47 -13.03
CA ASP A 17 2.81 -3.38 -13.38
C ASP A 17 1.53 -2.58 -13.66
N GLY A 18 0.52 -3.28 -14.19
CA GLY A 18 -0.73 -2.65 -14.57
C GLY A 18 -1.88 -3.65 -14.66
N CYS A 19 -3.08 -3.12 -14.86
CA CYS A 19 -4.31 -3.90 -15.00
C CYS A 19 -4.80 -3.85 -16.46
N ASP A 20 -3.89 -4.06 -17.39
CA ASP A 20 -4.14 -3.94 -18.84
C ASP A 20 -4.59 -5.26 -19.47
N THR A 21 -4.30 -6.39 -18.82
CA THR A 21 -4.77 -7.72 -19.20
C THR A 21 -5.42 -8.44 -18.01
N PRO A 22 -6.35 -9.39 -18.21
CA PRO A 22 -7.09 -10.01 -17.09
C PRO A 22 -6.20 -10.71 -16.05
N GLY A 23 -5.23 -11.53 -16.49
CA GLY A 23 -4.32 -12.24 -15.59
C GLY A 23 -3.36 -11.29 -14.86
N ASN A 24 -2.85 -10.27 -15.55
CA ASN A 24 -1.99 -9.25 -14.95
C ASN A 24 -2.75 -8.39 -13.94
N CYS A 25 -4.04 -8.12 -14.20
CA CYS A 25 -4.83 -7.30 -13.31
C CYS A 25 -5.08 -7.96 -11.94
N ALA A 26 -5.36 -9.26 -11.90
CA ALA A 26 -5.53 -9.97 -10.64
C ALA A 26 -4.24 -9.94 -9.82
N TYR A 27 -3.12 -10.28 -10.45
CA TYR A 27 -1.79 -10.20 -9.84
C TYR A 27 -1.45 -8.80 -9.33
N PHE A 28 -1.64 -7.77 -10.17
CA PHE A 28 -1.37 -6.38 -9.83
C PHE A 28 -2.18 -5.91 -8.61
N LEU A 29 -3.49 -6.18 -8.60
CA LEU A 29 -4.37 -5.70 -7.53
C LEU A 29 -4.07 -6.39 -6.19
N ASP A 30 -3.83 -7.70 -6.22
CA ASP A 30 -3.43 -8.47 -5.04
C ASP A 30 -2.10 -7.93 -4.48
N ARG A 31 -1.12 -7.70 -5.36
CA ARG A 31 0.18 -7.14 -4.99
C ARG A 31 0.07 -5.72 -4.40
N VAL A 32 -0.78 -4.85 -4.95
CA VAL A 32 -0.99 -3.51 -4.38
C VAL A 32 -1.63 -3.59 -2.99
N ALA A 33 -2.66 -4.44 -2.80
CA ALA A 33 -3.31 -4.61 -1.51
C ALA A 33 -2.33 -5.16 -0.45
N GLY A 34 -1.64 -6.26 -0.77
CA GLY A 34 -0.67 -6.88 0.14
C GLY A 34 0.49 -5.95 0.50
N ASN A 35 1.07 -5.26 -0.47
CA ASN A 35 2.19 -4.35 -0.20
C ASN A 35 1.78 -3.13 0.65
N LEU A 36 0.53 -2.66 0.53
CA LEU A 36 0.00 -1.60 1.40
C LEU A 36 -0.20 -2.11 2.83
N ASP A 37 -0.68 -3.34 3.01
CA ASP A 37 -0.81 -3.96 4.33
C ASP A 37 0.57 -4.19 5.00
N ASP A 38 1.54 -4.72 4.26
CA ASP A 38 2.91 -4.91 4.75
C ASP A 38 3.56 -3.57 5.16
N LEU A 39 3.37 -2.52 4.34
CA LEU A 39 3.87 -1.20 4.66
C LEU A 39 3.20 -0.61 5.90
N TYR A 40 1.89 -0.79 6.05
CA TYR A 40 1.14 -0.37 7.23
C TYR A 40 1.66 -1.04 8.51
N ASP A 41 1.91 -2.35 8.46
CA ASP A 41 2.43 -3.09 9.61
C ASP A 41 3.88 -2.67 9.93
N SER A 42 4.73 -2.48 8.93
CA SER A 42 6.09 -1.94 9.11
C SER A 42 6.09 -0.52 9.72
N MET A 43 5.20 0.37 9.26
CA MET A 43 5.08 1.73 9.81
C MET A 43 4.68 1.72 11.28
N LYS A 44 3.75 0.85 11.67
CA LYS A 44 3.32 0.71 13.07
C LYS A 44 4.40 0.09 13.97
N ALA A 45 5.18 -0.84 13.42
CA ALA A 45 6.26 -1.50 14.13
C ALA A 45 7.57 -0.68 14.18
N SER A 46 7.67 0.40 13.39
CA SER A 46 8.85 1.25 13.34
C SER A 46 9.17 1.86 14.71
N PRO A 47 10.46 1.98 15.09
CA PRO A 47 10.87 2.69 16.30
C PRO A 47 10.42 4.16 16.37
N LYS A 48 10.14 4.79 15.22
CA LYS A 48 9.59 6.16 15.15
C LYS A 48 8.12 6.23 15.59
N GLY A 49 7.44 5.08 15.64
CA GLY A 49 6.08 4.92 16.10
C GLY A 49 5.01 5.33 15.08
N PRO A 50 3.75 4.93 15.32
CA PRO A 50 2.64 5.18 14.39
C PRO A 50 2.28 6.66 14.22
N SER A 51 2.58 7.52 15.19
CA SER A 51 2.33 8.96 15.08
C SER A 51 3.16 9.61 13.97
N HIS A 52 4.37 9.10 13.75
CA HIS A 52 5.26 9.59 12.68
C HIS A 52 4.69 9.32 11.29
N PHE A 53 4.03 8.17 11.10
CA PHE A 53 3.40 7.74 9.85
C PHE A 53 1.87 7.91 9.86
N SER A 54 1.36 8.89 10.61
CA SER A 54 -0.08 9.00 10.89
C SER A 54 -0.95 9.12 9.63
N ASP A 55 -0.53 9.91 8.64
CA ASP A 55 -1.22 10.07 7.36
C ASP A 55 -1.27 8.78 6.53
N PRO A 56 -0.14 8.14 6.15
CA PRO A 56 -0.18 6.92 5.36
C PRO A 56 -0.89 5.78 6.09
N ILE A 57 -0.71 5.64 7.42
CA ILE A 57 -1.46 4.67 8.23
C ILE A 57 -2.97 4.90 8.12
N THR A 58 -3.41 6.15 8.19
CA THR A 58 -4.84 6.50 8.11
C THR A 58 -5.42 6.17 6.74
N TRP A 59 -4.71 6.46 5.65
CA TRP A 59 -5.18 6.16 4.30
C TRP A 59 -5.28 4.65 4.06
N ILE A 60 -4.27 3.89 4.49
CA ILE A 60 -4.28 2.43 4.37
C ILE A 60 -5.37 1.82 5.25
N ALA A 61 -5.55 2.28 6.49
CA ALA A 61 -6.63 1.81 7.36
C ALA A 61 -8.02 2.03 6.73
N ARG A 62 -8.26 3.21 6.14
CA ARG A 62 -9.51 3.50 5.42
C ARG A 62 -9.73 2.54 4.25
N MET A 63 -8.69 2.28 3.47
CA MET A 63 -8.75 1.29 2.39
C MET A 63 -9.11 -0.10 2.94
N ARG A 64 -8.43 -0.59 3.98
CA ARG A 64 -8.72 -1.89 4.61
C ARG A 64 -10.17 -1.98 5.09
N THR A 65 -10.70 -0.93 5.71
CA THR A 65 -12.11 -0.86 6.12
C THR A 65 -13.06 -0.96 4.94
N THR A 66 -12.79 -0.25 3.84
CA THR A 66 -13.63 -0.33 2.63
C THR A 66 -13.55 -1.71 1.96
N LEU A 67 -12.40 -2.38 2.02
CA LEU A 67 -12.25 -3.74 1.51
C LEU A 67 -12.89 -4.80 2.41
N HIS A 68 -13.24 -4.46 3.66
CA HIS A 68 -13.76 -5.41 4.66
C HIS A 68 -12.85 -6.63 4.90
N GLY A 69 -11.55 -6.52 4.61
CA GLY A 69 -10.60 -7.64 4.64
C GLY A 69 -10.80 -8.68 3.54
N ASP A 70 -11.65 -8.41 2.54
CA ASP A 70 -11.88 -9.29 1.39
C ASP A 70 -10.87 -8.98 0.28
N HIS A 71 -9.88 -9.86 0.12
CA HIS A 71 -8.86 -9.78 -0.94
C HIS A 71 -9.22 -10.63 -2.18
N SER A 72 -10.48 -11.04 -2.34
CA SER A 72 -10.92 -11.69 -3.57
C SER A 72 -10.75 -10.75 -4.77
N TYR A 73 -10.39 -11.32 -5.92
CA TYR A 73 -10.21 -10.54 -7.14
C TYR A 73 -11.43 -9.69 -7.48
N THR A 74 -12.64 -10.22 -7.31
CA THR A 74 -13.89 -9.48 -7.55
C THR A 74 -13.96 -8.20 -6.72
N ASN A 75 -13.68 -8.29 -5.41
CA ASN A 75 -13.71 -7.14 -4.52
C ASN A 75 -12.58 -6.14 -4.81
N LEU A 76 -11.35 -6.64 -5.01
CA LEU A 76 -10.20 -5.79 -5.36
C LEU A 76 -10.42 -5.08 -6.70
N LYS A 77 -11.03 -5.75 -7.68
CA LYS A 77 -11.35 -5.18 -8.99
C LYS A 77 -12.40 -4.09 -8.88
N GLN A 78 -13.46 -4.31 -8.09
CA GLN A 78 -14.48 -3.31 -7.79
C GLN A 78 -13.86 -2.05 -7.15
N HIS A 79 -12.83 -2.23 -6.31
CA HIS A 79 -12.15 -1.15 -5.59
C HIS A 79 -10.80 -0.73 -6.21
N LYS A 80 -10.55 -1.04 -7.49
CA LYS A 80 -9.27 -0.73 -8.17
C LYS A 80 -8.81 0.72 -7.96
N SER A 81 -9.70 1.69 -8.18
CA SER A 81 -9.35 3.12 -8.07
C SER A 81 -9.00 3.53 -6.63
N LEU A 82 -9.60 2.87 -5.63
CA LEU A 82 -9.26 3.10 -4.22
C LEU A 82 -7.86 2.56 -3.91
N LEU A 83 -7.55 1.34 -4.36
CA LEU A 83 -6.24 0.70 -4.19
C LEU A 83 -5.12 1.54 -4.81
N THR A 84 -5.24 1.87 -6.09
CA THR A 84 -4.22 2.66 -6.80
C THR A 84 -4.14 4.07 -6.25
N GLY A 85 -5.28 4.72 -5.93
CA GLY A 85 -5.27 6.05 -5.32
C GLY A 85 -4.63 6.08 -3.93
N THR A 86 -4.80 5.02 -3.13
CA THR A 86 -4.15 4.90 -1.82
C THR A 86 -2.64 4.71 -1.99
N ARG A 87 -2.22 3.81 -2.90
CA ARG A 87 -0.81 3.64 -3.27
C ARG A 87 -0.17 4.96 -3.69
N ASP A 88 -0.85 5.73 -4.54
CA ASP A 88 -0.29 6.96 -5.11
C ASP A 88 -0.15 8.06 -4.03
N LYS A 89 -1.13 8.18 -3.12
CA LYS A 89 -1.04 9.08 -1.97
C LYS A 89 0.09 8.70 -1.03
N VAL A 90 0.17 7.43 -0.64
CA VAL A 90 1.24 6.93 0.24
C VAL A 90 2.61 7.15 -0.40
N ASN A 91 2.76 6.81 -1.69
CA ASN A 91 4.02 7.05 -2.41
C ASN A 91 4.41 8.52 -2.43
N THR A 92 3.46 9.42 -2.71
CA THR A 92 3.73 10.86 -2.72
C THR A 92 4.21 11.35 -1.36
N TRP A 93 3.53 10.93 -0.28
CA TRP A 93 3.91 11.30 1.08
C TRP A 93 5.28 10.75 1.47
N MET A 94 5.56 9.48 1.15
CA MET A 94 6.86 8.88 1.43
C MET A 94 7.97 9.60 0.66
N GLN A 95 7.77 9.89 -0.63
CA GLN A 95 8.78 10.61 -1.41
C GLN A 95 9.04 12.05 -0.93
N SER A 96 8.07 12.70 -0.28
CA SER A 96 8.28 14.02 0.33
C SER A 96 8.97 13.96 1.70
N HIS A 97 9.12 12.77 2.29
CA HIS A 97 9.72 12.54 3.60
C HIS A 97 10.82 11.45 3.55
N PRO A 98 11.84 11.57 2.68
CA PRO A 98 12.76 10.47 2.46
C PRO A 98 13.63 10.10 3.66
N ASP A 99 13.89 11.04 4.58
CA ASP A 99 14.66 10.79 5.81
C ASP A 99 13.81 10.08 6.89
N ASP A 100 12.50 9.96 6.67
CA ASP A 100 11.57 9.39 7.63
C ASP A 100 11.63 7.85 7.67
N TYR A 101 12.21 7.22 6.66
CA TYR A 101 12.27 5.76 6.57
C TYR A 101 13.58 5.23 5.98
N ARG A 102 14.61 6.07 5.81
CA ARG A 102 15.93 5.64 5.35
C ARG A 102 16.81 5.07 6.44
#